data_AF-A0A7Z9W8E4-F1
#
_entry.id   AF-A0A7Z9W8E4-F1
#
_cell.length_a   1.000
_cell.length_b   1.000
_cell.length_c   1.000
_cell.angle_alpha   90.00
_cell.angle_beta   90.00
_cell.angle_gamma   90.00
#
_symmetry.space_group_name_H-M   'P 1'
#
loop_
_entity.id
_entity.type
_entity.pdbx_description
1 polymer ?
#
loop_
_entity_poly.entity_id
_entity_poly.type
_entity_poly.pdbx_seq_one_letter_code
_entity_poly.pdbx_strand_id
1 'polypeptide(L)'
;TEGAELNDFGQFIKDGKVVAIRDNGTAVCGFPTPSKKQEFYSDTMARWKWNDQTIPGYIKSHIHPDSLDRSRNEYVLVPTFRLPTLIHSRSGNAKWLAEISHRNPVWMHPKTAIHIGLKRSGDLVKVETDIGYFIDKVWITEAIKPDVVACSHHTGRWRRSQDPSGNSWMTSTVKMEESQEGKWKMKLSELVQPFESGDSDSKRIWWRDGGVHQNITFPVHPDPISGMHCWHQKVRLSLPGPNEKYGDIQVDTNRSFEIYKEWLEMTRPGPGPGGLRRPLWMARTLRPADESYYVK
;
A
#
# COMPACT_ATOMS: atom_id res chain seq x y z
N THR A 1 21.71 -5.22 37.84
CA THR A 1 23.06 -5.74 37.51
C THR A 1 23.61 -6.69 38.55
N GLU A 2 22.98 -6.83 39.72
CA GLU A 2 23.39 -7.83 40.71
C GLU A 2 23.38 -9.25 40.12
N GLY A 3 24.54 -9.91 40.21
CA GLY A 3 24.80 -11.22 39.63
C GLY A 3 25.02 -11.25 38.11
N ALA A 4 25.25 -10.10 37.46
CA ALA A 4 25.56 -10.04 36.03
C ALA A 4 27.08 -9.90 35.79
N GLU A 5 27.62 -10.64 34.83
CA GLU A 5 29.03 -10.59 34.43
C GLU A 5 29.24 -9.56 33.32
N LEU A 6 30.31 -8.77 33.39
CA LEU A 6 30.66 -7.79 32.36
C LEU A 6 31.60 -8.44 31.33
N ASN A 7 31.21 -8.46 30.05
CA ASN A 7 32.07 -8.94 28.97
C ASN A 7 32.97 -7.84 28.38
N ASP A 8 33.91 -8.23 27.51
CA ASP A 8 34.85 -7.34 26.82
C ASP A 8 34.18 -6.30 25.91
N PHE A 9 32.93 -6.56 25.52
CA PHE A 9 32.13 -5.64 24.72
C PHE A 9 31.36 -4.62 25.58
N GLY A 10 31.57 -4.58 26.90
CA GLY A 10 30.90 -3.64 27.80
C GLY A 10 29.43 -3.99 28.05
N GLN A 11 29.05 -5.25 27.94
CA GLN A 11 27.69 -5.73 28.18
C GLN A 11 27.61 -6.52 29.49
N PHE A 12 26.58 -6.25 30.28
CA PHE A 12 26.26 -7.02 31.47
C PHE A 12 25.38 -8.21 31.09
N ILE A 13 25.85 -9.42 31.32
CA ILE A 13 25.19 -10.69 30.97
C ILE A 13 24.64 -11.33 32.24
N LYS A 14 23.37 -11.74 32.19
CA LYS A 14 22.72 -12.52 33.23
C LYS A 14 21.86 -13.60 32.58
N ASP A 15 21.98 -14.85 33.03
CA ASP A 15 21.27 -16.01 32.49
C ASP A 15 21.39 -16.13 30.95
N GLY A 16 22.60 -15.87 30.43
CA GLY A 16 22.90 -15.90 29.00
C GLY A 16 22.29 -14.75 28.17
N LYS A 17 21.69 -13.73 28.80
CA LYS A 17 21.09 -12.58 28.13
C LYS A 17 21.79 -11.29 28.50
N VAL A 18 21.92 -10.36 27.54
CA VAL A 18 22.40 -9.01 27.83
C VAL A 18 21.28 -8.21 28.51
N VAL A 19 21.53 -7.80 29.75
CA VAL A 19 20.53 -7.07 30.56
C VAL A 19 20.81 -5.56 30.65
N ALA A 20 22.06 -5.14 30.44
CA ALA A 20 22.48 -3.74 30.45
C ALA A 20 23.78 -3.56 29.65
N ILE A 21 24.14 -2.31 29.36
CA ILE A 21 25.46 -1.93 28.82
C ILE A 21 26.16 -0.97 29.76
N ARG A 22 27.49 -0.94 29.71
CA ARG A 22 28.32 0.05 30.39
C ARG A 22 28.43 1.29 29.52
N ASP A 23 27.96 2.42 30.03
CA ASP A 23 28.13 3.75 29.43
C ASP A 23 28.71 4.69 30.49
N ASN A 24 29.83 5.34 30.18
CA ASN A 24 30.57 6.23 31.10
C ASN A 24 30.76 5.65 32.52
N GLY A 25 31.12 4.37 32.62
CA GLY A 25 31.35 3.67 33.89
C GLY A 25 30.08 3.23 34.64
N THR A 26 28.88 3.57 34.13
CA THR A 26 27.60 3.23 34.76
C THR A 26 26.85 2.18 33.93
N ALA A 27 26.07 1.32 34.59
CA ALA A 27 25.19 0.40 33.92
C ALA A 27 23.88 1.08 33.49
N VAL A 28 23.57 1.04 32.20
CA VAL A 28 22.34 1.61 31.63
C VAL A 28 21.56 0.55 30.85
N CYS A 29 20.25 0.77 30.66
CA CYS A 29 19.38 -0.23 30.03
C CYS A 29 19.71 -0.51 28.55
N GLY A 30 20.25 0.49 27.83
CA GLY A 30 20.53 0.42 26.40
C GLY A 30 19.26 0.37 25.53
N PHE A 31 19.44 0.09 24.24
CA PHE A 31 18.34 -0.05 23.29
C PHE A 31 17.53 -1.33 23.55
N PRO A 32 16.26 -1.40 23.12
CA PRO A 32 15.43 -2.62 23.22
C PRO A 32 15.82 -3.69 22.18
N THR A 33 17.11 -3.85 21.91
CA THR A 33 17.71 -4.87 21.02
C THR A 33 18.30 -6.01 21.85
N PRO A 34 18.53 -7.21 21.26
CA PRO A 34 19.19 -8.32 21.96
C PRO A 34 20.57 -7.94 22.53
N SER A 35 21.34 -7.09 21.82
CA SER A 35 22.65 -6.63 22.26
C SER A 35 22.61 -5.43 23.22
N LYS A 36 21.43 -4.82 23.43
CA LYS A 36 21.25 -3.52 24.11
C LYS A 36 21.99 -2.34 23.45
N LYS A 37 22.54 -2.53 22.24
CA LYS A 37 23.24 -1.53 21.44
C LYS A 37 22.44 -1.14 20.20
N GLN A 38 22.86 -0.09 19.51
CA GLN A 38 22.42 0.17 18.14
C GLN A 38 23.12 -0.83 17.21
N GLU A 39 22.35 -1.75 16.62
CA GLU A 39 22.86 -2.87 15.83
C GLU A 39 23.07 -2.45 14.37
N PHE A 40 24.31 -2.13 13.98
CA PHE A 40 24.66 -2.00 12.56
C PHE A 40 24.66 -3.36 11.86
N TYR A 41 25.27 -4.37 12.50
CA TYR A 41 25.09 -5.77 12.16
C TYR A 41 23.98 -6.36 13.04
N SER A 42 22.95 -6.93 12.41
CA SER A 42 21.83 -7.57 13.10
C SER A 42 22.01 -9.09 13.13
N ASP A 43 22.45 -9.60 14.28
CA ASP A 43 22.44 -11.03 14.59
C ASP A 43 21.02 -11.63 14.51
N THR A 44 19.99 -10.82 14.76
CA THR A 44 18.59 -11.23 14.55
C THR A 44 18.37 -11.65 13.10
N MET A 45 18.80 -10.85 12.12
CA MET A 45 18.59 -11.18 10.71
C MET A 45 19.34 -12.46 10.31
N ALA A 46 20.58 -12.63 10.77
CA ALA A 46 21.38 -13.83 10.51
C ALA A 46 20.70 -15.11 11.04
N ARG A 47 20.30 -15.11 12.31
CA ARG A 47 19.62 -16.26 12.94
C ARG A 47 18.25 -16.56 12.32
N TRP A 48 17.64 -15.59 11.66
CA TRP A 48 16.37 -15.73 10.94
C TRP A 48 16.57 -16.02 9.45
N LYS A 49 17.76 -16.48 9.05
CA LYS A 49 18.12 -16.94 7.68
C LYS A 49 18.14 -15.83 6.63
N TRP A 50 18.30 -14.58 7.06
CA TRP A 50 18.44 -13.38 6.22
C TRP A 50 19.88 -12.85 6.27
N ASN A 51 20.86 -13.71 5.98
CA ASN A 51 22.30 -13.40 6.09
C ASN A 51 22.73 -12.22 5.20
N ASP A 52 22.09 -12.09 4.04
CA ASP A 52 22.28 -11.01 3.06
C ASP A 52 21.67 -9.67 3.49
N GLN A 53 20.89 -9.65 4.58
CA GLN A 53 20.19 -8.48 5.11
C GLN A 53 20.63 -8.17 6.56
N THR A 54 21.85 -8.58 6.92
CA THR A 54 22.40 -8.39 8.27
C THR A 54 22.92 -6.99 8.51
N ILE A 55 23.20 -6.21 7.46
CA ILE A 55 23.59 -4.80 7.53
C ILE A 55 22.71 -3.98 6.59
N PRO A 56 22.55 -2.66 6.82
CA PRO A 56 21.90 -1.78 5.85
C PRO A 56 22.58 -1.84 4.49
N GLY A 57 21.80 -2.04 3.43
CA GLY A 57 22.30 -2.19 2.07
C GLY A 57 21.28 -1.78 1.02
N TYR A 58 21.59 -2.06 -0.25
CA TYR A 58 20.74 -1.73 -1.39
C TYR A 58 20.03 -2.98 -1.94
N ILE A 59 18.72 -2.89 -2.10
CA ILE A 59 17.87 -3.95 -2.67
C ILE A 59 17.07 -3.33 -3.81
N LYS A 60 17.04 -4.02 -4.97
CA LYS A 60 16.15 -3.64 -6.07
C LYS A 60 14.76 -4.21 -5.80
N SER A 61 13.77 -3.34 -5.69
CA SER A 61 12.37 -3.73 -5.54
C SER A 61 11.74 -4.15 -6.87
N HIS A 62 10.56 -4.78 -6.83
CA HIS A 62 9.78 -5.16 -8.02
C HIS A 62 9.43 -3.98 -8.97
N ILE A 63 9.41 -2.74 -8.47
CA ILE A 63 9.20 -1.51 -9.27
C ILE A 63 10.51 -0.79 -9.67
N HIS A 64 11.67 -1.42 -9.47
CA HIS A 64 12.95 -0.85 -9.91
C HIS A 64 12.94 -0.63 -11.44
N PRO A 65 13.58 0.42 -12.00
CA PRO A 65 13.60 0.68 -13.43
C PRO A 65 14.02 -0.52 -14.31
N ASP A 66 14.98 -1.34 -13.86
CA ASP A 66 15.39 -2.56 -14.57
C ASP A 66 14.27 -3.59 -14.77
N SER A 67 13.21 -3.52 -13.95
CA SER A 67 12.03 -4.40 -14.03
C SER A 67 10.91 -3.79 -14.90
N LEU A 68 11.13 -2.60 -15.47
CA LEU A 68 10.14 -1.86 -16.26
C LEU A 68 10.56 -1.79 -17.73
N ASP A 69 9.65 -2.18 -18.60
CA ASP A 69 9.78 -2.10 -20.05
C ASP A 69 8.99 -0.90 -20.60
N ARG A 70 9.73 0.15 -20.96
CA ARG A 70 9.18 1.37 -21.56
C ARG A 70 8.51 1.12 -22.91
N SER A 71 8.96 0.14 -23.68
CA SER A 71 8.33 -0.21 -24.96
C SER A 71 6.93 -0.80 -24.79
N ARG A 72 6.66 -1.36 -23.60
CA ARG A 72 5.37 -1.89 -23.19
C ARG A 72 4.53 -0.92 -22.36
N ASN A 73 4.91 0.36 -22.34
CA ASN A 73 4.28 1.40 -21.54
C ASN A 73 4.22 1.06 -20.05
N GLU A 74 5.30 0.51 -19.48
CA GLU A 74 5.39 0.22 -18.05
C GLU A 74 5.94 1.42 -17.25
N TYR A 75 5.30 1.69 -16.11
CA TYR A 75 5.54 2.83 -15.22
C TYR A 75 5.42 2.41 -13.76
N VAL A 76 5.94 3.25 -12.86
CA VAL A 76 5.64 3.14 -11.42
C VAL A 76 4.37 3.94 -11.10
N LEU A 77 3.40 3.31 -10.44
CA LEU A 77 2.28 3.97 -9.79
C LEU A 77 2.60 4.22 -8.32
N VAL A 78 2.50 5.48 -7.90
CA VAL A 78 2.59 5.92 -6.50
C VAL A 78 1.19 6.21 -5.96
N PRO A 79 0.58 5.31 -5.17
CA PRO A 79 -0.75 5.54 -4.61
C PRO A 79 -0.75 6.15 -3.21
N THR A 80 0.43 6.27 -2.60
CA THR A 80 0.58 6.48 -1.15
C THR A 80 0.69 7.93 -0.71
N PHE A 81 0.72 8.88 -1.64
CA PHE A 81 0.77 10.31 -1.29
C PHE A 81 -0.54 10.76 -0.63
N ARG A 82 -0.45 11.83 0.16
CA ARG A 82 -1.54 12.34 0.99
C ARG A 82 -2.06 13.66 0.44
N LEU A 83 -3.37 13.76 0.28
CA LEU A 83 -4.00 15.06 0.08
C LEU A 83 -4.11 15.74 1.44
N PRO A 84 -3.71 17.02 1.56
CA PRO A 84 -3.70 17.72 2.85
C PRO A 84 -5.11 17.90 3.45
N THR A 85 -6.14 17.77 2.62
CA THR A 85 -7.56 17.91 2.98
C THR A 85 -8.22 16.61 3.44
N LEU A 86 -7.59 15.44 3.24
CA LEU A 86 -8.23 14.14 3.48
C LEU A 86 -7.38 13.22 4.37
N ILE A 87 -8.04 12.52 5.28
CA ILE A 87 -7.41 11.53 6.16
C ILE A 87 -7.75 10.13 5.64
N HIS A 88 -6.92 9.59 4.75
CA HIS A 88 -7.24 8.36 4.00
C HIS A 88 -8.66 8.45 3.40
N SER A 89 -9.42 7.37 3.46
CA SER A 89 -10.83 7.36 3.09
C SER A 89 -11.73 7.97 4.17
N ARG A 90 -11.27 8.27 5.40
CA ARG A 90 -12.15 8.63 6.55
C ARG A 90 -12.86 9.97 6.39
N SER A 91 -12.31 10.90 5.61
CA SER A 91 -12.89 12.23 5.38
C SER A 91 -14.06 12.23 4.38
N GLY A 92 -14.44 11.08 3.82
CA GLY A 92 -15.52 10.95 2.84
C GLY A 92 -16.90 11.46 3.26
N ASN A 93 -17.11 11.70 4.57
CA ASN A 93 -18.36 12.20 5.12
C ASN A 93 -18.27 13.66 5.62
N ALA A 94 -17.13 14.34 5.41
CA ALA A 94 -16.95 15.74 5.78
C ALA A 94 -17.23 16.62 4.55
N LYS A 95 -18.44 17.19 4.45
CA LYS A 95 -18.92 17.89 3.24
C LYS A 95 -17.97 18.96 2.69
N TRP A 96 -17.37 19.79 3.55
CA TRP A 96 -16.44 20.84 3.11
C TRP A 96 -15.12 20.28 2.59
N LEU A 97 -14.62 19.18 3.16
CA LEU A 97 -13.40 18.52 2.69
C LEU A 97 -13.65 17.77 1.38
N ALA A 98 -14.83 17.15 1.26
CA ALA A 98 -15.29 16.52 0.03
C ALA A 98 -15.40 17.54 -1.11
N GLU A 99 -15.98 18.71 -0.85
CA GLU A 99 -16.08 19.78 -1.85
C GLU A 99 -14.70 20.17 -2.41
N ILE A 100 -13.69 20.32 -1.56
CA ILE A 100 -12.31 20.66 -1.97
C ILE A 100 -11.63 19.51 -2.71
N SER A 101 -11.88 18.25 -2.33
CA SER A 101 -11.13 17.08 -2.83
C SER A 101 -12.02 15.86 -3.04
N HIS A 102 -12.83 15.90 -4.11
CA HIS A 102 -13.75 14.83 -4.51
C HIS A 102 -13.23 13.93 -5.64
N ARG A 103 -12.00 14.15 -6.13
CA ARG A 103 -11.42 13.44 -7.29
C ARG A 103 -10.03 12.90 -6.96
N ASN A 104 -9.64 11.81 -7.61
CA ASN A 104 -8.28 11.28 -7.58
C ASN A 104 -7.73 11.01 -9.00
N PRO A 105 -7.64 12.03 -9.88
CA PRO A 105 -7.10 11.81 -11.21
C PRO A 105 -5.69 11.21 -11.15
N VAL A 106 -5.29 10.52 -12.21
CA VAL A 106 -3.94 10.01 -12.39
C VAL A 106 -3.03 11.17 -12.79
N TRP A 107 -2.12 11.56 -11.90
CA TRP A 107 -1.12 12.59 -12.13
C TRP A 107 -0.10 12.04 -13.13
N MET A 108 0.16 12.80 -14.19
CA MET A 108 1.00 12.36 -15.29
C MET A 108 1.81 13.52 -15.86
N HIS A 109 3.09 13.27 -16.12
CA HIS A 109 3.95 14.24 -16.78
C HIS A 109 3.53 14.47 -18.25
N PRO A 110 3.62 15.69 -18.82
CA PRO A 110 3.26 15.97 -20.22
C PRO A 110 3.92 15.05 -21.25
N LYS A 111 5.23 14.79 -21.13
CA LYS A 111 5.95 13.83 -22.00
C LYS A 111 5.33 12.43 -22.00
N THR A 112 4.84 11.99 -20.85
CA THR A 112 4.19 10.67 -20.72
C THR A 112 2.79 10.68 -21.30
N ALA A 113 2.02 11.75 -21.05
CA ALA A 113 0.71 11.91 -21.67
C ALA A 113 0.80 11.87 -23.21
N ILE A 114 1.77 12.60 -23.79
CA ILE A 114 2.04 12.59 -25.24
C ILE A 114 2.40 11.19 -25.73
N HIS A 115 3.29 10.48 -25.03
CA HIS A 115 3.69 9.11 -25.39
C HIS A 115 2.52 8.13 -25.40
N ILE A 116 1.58 8.25 -24.45
CA ILE A 116 0.38 7.41 -24.36
C ILE A 116 -0.71 7.84 -25.36
N GLY A 117 -0.62 9.06 -25.91
CA GLY A 117 -1.62 9.62 -26.82
C GLY A 117 -2.75 10.41 -26.13
N LEU A 118 -2.54 10.82 -24.88
CA LEU A 118 -3.44 11.70 -24.12
C LEU A 118 -3.18 13.16 -24.50
N LYS A 119 -4.25 13.95 -24.66
CA LYS A 119 -4.17 15.32 -25.20
C LYS A 119 -4.32 16.39 -24.13
N ARG A 120 -5.17 16.15 -23.13
CA ARG A 120 -5.50 17.13 -22.09
C ARG A 120 -5.88 16.48 -20.76
N SER A 121 -5.75 17.26 -19.68
CA SER A 121 -6.33 16.90 -18.39
C SER A 121 -7.83 16.64 -18.51
N GLY A 122 -8.29 15.57 -17.88
CA GLY A 122 -9.66 15.07 -17.98
C GLY A 122 -9.86 13.98 -19.03
N ASP A 123 -8.90 13.75 -19.93
CA ASP A 123 -8.91 12.57 -20.80
C ASP A 123 -8.83 11.29 -19.95
N LEU A 124 -9.38 10.19 -20.46
CA LEU A 124 -9.39 8.91 -19.76
C LEU A 124 -8.12 8.12 -20.04
N VAL A 125 -7.60 7.46 -19.01
CA VAL A 125 -6.46 6.54 -19.09
C VAL A 125 -6.85 5.21 -18.46
N LYS A 126 -6.44 4.11 -19.10
CA LYS A 126 -6.47 2.78 -18.52
C LYS A 126 -5.15 2.54 -17.78
N VAL A 127 -5.26 2.30 -16.47
CA VAL A 127 -4.14 1.91 -15.62
C VAL A 127 -4.28 0.43 -15.30
N GLU A 128 -3.42 -0.38 -15.90
CA GLU A 128 -3.43 -1.82 -15.75
C GLU A 128 -2.33 -2.27 -14.79
N THR A 129 -2.66 -3.22 -13.94
CA THR A 129 -1.85 -3.89 -12.93
C THR A 129 -1.77 -5.37 -13.28
N ASP A 130 -0.97 -6.16 -12.55
CA ASP A 130 -0.89 -7.60 -12.81
C ASP A 130 -2.20 -8.38 -12.56
N ILE A 131 -3.13 -7.80 -11.80
CA ILE A 131 -4.41 -8.46 -11.45
C ILE A 131 -5.64 -7.79 -12.07
N GLY A 132 -5.47 -6.82 -12.97
CA GLY A 132 -6.62 -6.12 -13.56
C GLY A 132 -6.34 -4.67 -13.89
N TYR A 133 -7.37 -3.83 -13.94
CA TYR A 133 -7.21 -2.43 -14.32
C TYR A 133 -8.29 -1.54 -13.72
N PHE A 134 -8.04 -0.24 -13.73
CA PHE A 134 -9.05 0.79 -13.52
C PHE A 134 -8.94 1.90 -14.58
N ILE A 135 -10.08 2.52 -14.89
CA ILE A 135 -10.16 3.64 -15.83
C ILE A 135 -10.44 4.93 -15.05
N ASP A 136 -9.54 5.91 -15.16
CA ASP A 136 -9.65 7.19 -14.47
C ASP A 136 -9.28 8.34 -15.42
N LYS A 137 -9.52 9.57 -14.99
CA LYS A 137 -9.11 10.79 -15.68
C LYS A 137 -7.65 11.08 -15.39
N VAL A 138 -6.95 11.63 -16.36
CA VAL A 138 -5.58 12.14 -16.18
C VAL A 138 -5.58 13.58 -15.70
N TRP A 139 -4.64 13.94 -14.82
CA TRP A 139 -4.21 15.32 -14.58
C TRP A 139 -2.78 15.48 -15.09
N ILE A 140 -2.63 16.23 -16.18
CA ILE A 140 -1.34 16.45 -16.83
C ILE A 140 -0.63 17.62 -16.14
N THR A 141 0.56 17.38 -15.60
CA THR A 141 1.33 18.37 -14.82
C THR A 141 2.83 18.06 -14.83
N GLU A 142 3.68 19.09 -14.84
CA GLU A 142 5.14 18.93 -14.71
C GLU A 142 5.60 18.64 -13.27
N ALA A 143 4.68 18.66 -12.30
CA ALA A 143 4.96 18.38 -10.88
C ALA A 143 5.24 16.90 -10.55
N ILE A 144 5.35 16.03 -11.55
CA ILE A 144 5.63 14.60 -11.39
C ILE A 144 6.69 14.13 -12.38
N LYS A 145 7.56 13.21 -11.96
CA LYS A 145 8.64 12.67 -12.80
C LYS A 145 8.05 11.91 -14.02
N PRO A 146 8.64 12.01 -15.22
CA PRO A 146 8.09 11.38 -16.43
C PRO A 146 7.79 9.86 -16.35
N ASP A 147 8.61 9.07 -15.69
CA ASP A 147 8.46 7.62 -15.57
C ASP A 147 7.59 7.18 -14.37
N VAL A 148 7.01 8.13 -13.65
CA VAL A 148 6.14 7.90 -12.50
C VAL A 148 4.75 8.49 -12.78
N VAL A 149 3.72 7.75 -12.38
CA VAL A 149 2.35 8.25 -12.25
C VAL A 149 1.90 8.15 -10.81
N ALA A 150 0.96 8.99 -10.41
CA ALA A 150 0.43 8.95 -9.05
C ALA A 150 -1.09 9.07 -9.06
N CYS A 151 -1.78 8.31 -8.22
CA CYS A 151 -3.22 8.44 -8.03
C CYS A 151 -3.51 8.39 -6.53
N SER A 152 -4.35 9.28 -6.02
CA SER A 152 -4.65 9.33 -4.59
C SER A 152 -5.60 8.21 -4.20
N HIS A 153 -5.39 7.54 -3.06
CA HIS A 153 -6.29 6.50 -2.54
C HIS A 153 -7.40 7.03 -1.61
N HIS A 154 -7.56 8.35 -1.49
CA HIS A 154 -8.46 8.96 -0.51
C HIS A 154 -9.93 8.94 -0.94
N THR A 155 -10.18 8.86 -2.25
CA THR A 155 -11.51 8.85 -2.88
C THR A 155 -11.79 7.49 -3.53
N GLY A 156 -12.91 7.36 -4.25
CA GLY A 156 -13.33 6.09 -4.85
C GLY A 156 -14.19 5.24 -3.90
N ARG A 157 -14.88 5.86 -2.93
CA ARG A 157 -15.86 5.14 -2.13
C ARG A 157 -17.03 4.72 -3.02
N TRP A 158 -17.49 3.49 -2.83
CA TRP A 158 -18.56 2.93 -3.63
C TRP A 158 -19.53 2.14 -2.76
N ARG A 159 -20.75 1.99 -3.28
CA ARG A 159 -21.78 1.11 -2.74
C ARG A 159 -22.54 0.44 -3.89
N ARG A 160 -23.19 -0.68 -3.63
CA ARG A 160 -24.15 -1.26 -4.57
C ARG A 160 -25.54 -0.71 -4.27
N SER A 161 -26.48 -0.88 -5.20
CA SER A 161 -27.85 -0.38 -5.05
C SER A 161 -28.57 -0.96 -3.82
N GLN A 162 -28.24 -2.19 -3.43
CA GLN A 162 -28.79 -2.86 -2.25
C GLN A 162 -28.12 -2.49 -0.92
N ASP A 163 -26.98 -1.79 -0.95
CA ASP A 163 -26.25 -1.42 0.27
C ASP A 163 -26.88 -0.15 0.88
N PRO A 164 -26.79 0.05 2.22
CA PRO A 164 -27.37 1.22 2.89
C PRO A 164 -26.90 2.55 2.29
N SER A 165 -27.81 3.54 2.21
CA SER A 165 -27.58 4.86 1.60
C SER A 165 -26.78 5.86 2.47
N GLY A 166 -26.11 5.39 3.52
CA GLY A 166 -25.29 6.22 4.40
C GLY A 166 -23.99 6.69 3.74
N ASN A 167 -23.42 7.78 4.25
CA ASN A 167 -22.12 8.34 3.80
C ASN A 167 -22.08 8.76 2.31
N SER A 168 -23.12 9.43 1.83
CA SER A 168 -23.34 9.69 0.40
C SER A 168 -22.54 10.87 -0.21
N TRP A 169 -21.81 11.67 0.58
CA TRP A 169 -21.09 12.86 0.07
C TRP A 169 -20.00 12.56 -0.97
N MET A 170 -19.37 11.38 -0.91
CA MET A 170 -18.31 10.96 -1.85
C MET A 170 -18.48 9.50 -2.29
N THR A 171 -19.69 8.96 -2.22
CA THR A 171 -19.94 7.54 -2.51
C THR A 171 -20.68 7.41 -3.83
N SER A 172 -20.09 6.66 -4.77
CA SER A 172 -20.72 6.34 -6.04
C SER A 172 -21.49 5.01 -5.97
N THR A 173 -22.53 4.86 -6.80
CA THR A 173 -23.22 3.57 -6.94
C THR A 173 -22.54 2.75 -8.05
N VAL A 174 -22.26 1.47 -7.77
CA VAL A 174 -21.63 0.55 -8.72
C VAL A 174 -22.46 -0.71 -8.92
N LYS A 175 -22.29 -1.34 -10.08
CA LYS A 175 -22.70 -2.71 -10.37
C LYS A 175 -21.48 -3.61 -10.42
N MET A 176 -21.54 -4.73 -9.72
CA MET A 176 -20.49 -5.74 -9.74
C MET A 176 -21.01 -6.99 -10.46
N GLU A 177 -20.22 -7.50 -11.39
CA GLU A 177 -20.50 -8.74 -12.13
C GLU A 177 -19.25 -9.62 -12.10
N GLU A 178 -19.44 -10.91 -11.82
CA GLU A 178 -18.39 -11.90 -12.03
C GLU A 178 -18.50 -12.38 -13.48
N SER A 179 -17.53 -11.98 -14.30
CA SER A 179 -17.54 -12.27 -15.74
C SER A 179 -17.06 -13.70 -16.06
N GLN A 180 -16.19 -14.23 -15.19
CA GLN A 180 -15.68 -15.60 -15.15
C GLN A 180 -15.30 -15.87 -13.68
N GLU A 181 -15.16 -17.13 -13.28
CA GLU A 181 -14.72 -17.49 -11.93
C GLU A 181 -13.45 -16.72 -11.52
N GLY A 182 -13.55 -15.95 -10.43
CA GLY A 182 -12.49 -15.09 -9.89
C GLY A 182 -12.25 -13.78 -10.65
N LYS A 183 -12.92 -13.53 -11.79
CA LYS A 183 -12.76 -12.30 -12.59
C LYS A 183 -13.97 -11.39 -12.46
N TRP A 184 -13.79 -10.37 -11.63
CA TRP A 184 -14.81 -9.40 -11.30
C TRP A 184 -14.68 -8.14 -12.14
N LYS A 185 -15.82 -7.60 -12.58
CA LYS A 185 -15.93 -6.27 -13.14
C LYS A 185 -16.80 -5.42 -12.22
N MET A 186 -16.34 -4.22 -11.93
CA MET A 186 -17.10 -3.20 -11.24
C MET A 186 -17.30 -2.03 -12.20
N LYS A 187 -18.56 -1.73 -12.50
CA LYS A 187 -18.94 -0.64 -13.40
C LYS A 187 -19.68 0.41 -12.59
N LEU A 188 -19.32 1.67 -12.83
CA LEU A 188 -20.04 2.79 -12.27
C LEU A 188 -21.47 2.83 -12.83
N SER A 189 -22.47 2.82 -11.96
CA SER A 189 -23.88 2.98 -12.36
C SER A 189 -24.39 4.40 -12.13
N GLU A 190 -24.01 5.00 -11.01
CA GLU A 190 -24.37 6.38 -10.68
C GLU A 190 -23.17 7.08 -10.05
N LEU A 191 -22.86 8.26 -10.58
CA LEU A 191 -21.92 9.21 -9.97
C LEU A 191 -22.49 9.75 -8.66
N VAL A 192 -21.68 10.47 -7.88
CA VAL A 192 -22.16 11.17 -6.68
C VAL A 192 -23.32 12.10 -7.05
N GLN A 193 -24.44 12.00 -6.34
CA GLN A 193 -25.65 12.80 -6.56
C GLN A 193 -26.03 13.59 -5.31
N PRO A 194 -26.75 14.71 -5.48
CA PRO A 194 -27.55 15.28 -4.41
C PRO A 194 -28.50 14.24 -3.82
N PHE A 195 -28.72 14.30 -2.51
CA PHE A 195 -29.63 13.40 -1.81
C PHE A 195 -30.43 14.15 -0.75
N GLU A 196 -31.55 13.56 -0.34
CA GLU A 196 -32.42 14.07 0.70
C GLU A 196 -31.90 13.68 2.09
N SER A 197 -31.77 14.63 2.99
CA SER A 197 -31.44 14.40 4.40
C SER A 197 -31.82 15.58 5.29
N GLY A 198 -31.60 15.46 6.60
CA GLY A 198 -31.77 16.58 7.53
C GLY A 198 -30.76 17.72 7.36
N ASP A 199 -29.67 17.52 6.59
CA ASP A 199 -28.72 18.58 6.22
C ASP A 199 -29.10 19.17 4.86
N SER A 200 -29.47 20.44 4.81
CA SER A 200 -29.88 21.12 3.57
C SER A 200 -28.80 21.15 2.48
N ASP A 201 -27.53 21.01 2.84
CA ASP A 201 -26.43 21.01 1.86
C ASP A 201 -26.37 19.71 1.06
N SER A 202 -26.99 18.63 1.53
CA SER A 202 -27.04 17.34 0.82
C SER A 202 -27.71 17.44 -0.55
N LYS A 203 -28.63 18.41 -0.74
CA LYS A 203 -29.28 18.72 -2.02
C LYS A 203 -28.45 19.60 -2.96
N ARG A 204 -27.33 20.14 -2.47
CA ARG A 204 -26.52 21.15 -3.16
C ARG A 204 -25.19 20.60 -3.70
N ILE A 205 -25.01 19.28 -3.66
CA ILE A 205 -23.81 18.62 -4.17
C ILE A 205 -23.66 18.91 -5.67
N TRP A 206 -22.70 19.76 -6.01
CA TRP A 206 -22.42 20.16 -7.40
C TRP A 206 -21.37 19.27 -8.06
N TRP A 207 -20.52 18.59 -7.28
CA TRP A 207 -19.60 17.61 -7.82
C TRP A 207 -20.32 16.33 -8.22
N ARG A 208 -19.80 15.69 -9.26
CA ARG A 208 -20.28 14.37 -9.73
C ARG A 208 -19.22 13.30 -9.55
N ASP A 209 -17.97 13.69 -9.69
CA ASP A 209 -16.84 12.81 -9.50
C ASP A 209 -16.68 12.49 -8.02
N GLY A 210 -16.61 11.19 -7.68
CA GLY A 210 -16.30 10.68 -6.34
C GLY A 210 -14.99 9.89 -6.31
N GLY A 211 -14.22 9.93 -7.41
CA GLY A 211 -13.00 9.17 -7.64
C GLY A 211 -13.20 7.69 -7.97
N VAL A 212 -12.08 7.01 -8.23
CA VAL A 212 -12.00 5.58 -8.60
C VAL A 212 -11.25 4.77 -7.54
N HIS A 213 -11.76 3.59 -7.17
CA HIS A 213 -11.18 2.74 -6.14
C HIS A 213 -9.96 1.94 -6.65
N GLN A 214 -8.84 2.60 -6.90
CA GLN A 214 -7.64 1.96 -7.47
C GLN A 214 -7.11 0.75 -6.67
N ASN A 215 -7.13 0.80 -5.33
CA ASN A 215 -6.43 -0.19 -4.48
C ASN A 215 -6.93 -1.63 -4.66
N ILE A 216 -8.15 -1.84 -5.16
CA ILE A 216 -8.70 -3.18 -5.39
C ILE A 216 -7.99 -3.89 -6.56
N THR A 217 -7.29 -3.13 -7.40
CA THR A 217 -6.47 -3.64 -8.51
C THR A 217 -5.03 -3.91 -8.09
N PHE A 218 -4.63 -3.69 -6.82
CA PHE A 218 -3.23 -3.88 -6.44
C PHE A 218 -2.93 -5.35 -6.15
N PRO A 219 -1.95 -5.96 -6.82
CA PRO A 219 -1.53 -7.33 -6.54
C PRO A 219 -0.95 -7.48 -5.13
N VAL A 220 -1.05 -8.69 -4.57
CA VAL A 220 -0.56 -8.97 -3.21
C VAL A 220 0.97 -9.11 -3.22
N HIS A 221 1.66 -8.00 -2.95
CA HIS A 221 3.11 -7.92 -2.87
C HIS A 221 3.60 -7.75 -1.41
N PRO A 222 3.65 -8.80 -0.57
CA PRO A 222 4.14 -8.69 0.80
C PRO A 222 5.67 -8.71 0.85
N ASP A 223 6.30 -7.68 1.44
CA ASP A 223 7.73 -7.69 1.73
C ASP A 223 8.13 -9.01 2.43
N PRO A 224 9.01 -9.83 1.83
CA PRO A 224 9.26 -11.21 2.30
C PRO A 224 9.81 -11.32 3.73
N ILE A 225 10.36 -10.23 4.27
CA ILE A 225 10.95 -10.19 5.62
C ILE A 225 9.91 -9.75 6.65
N SER A 226 9.22 -8.63 6.39
CA SER A 226 8.32 -8.00 7.37
C SER A 226 6.87 -8.44 7.24
N GLY A 227 6.46 -8.94 6.07
CA GLY A 227 5.08 -9.24 5.69
C GLY A 227 4.25 -8.00 5.34
N MET A 228 4.83 -6.80 5.32
CA MET A 228 4.13 -5.56 5.00
C MET A 228 3.87 -5.46 3.51
N HIS A 229 2.70 -4.95 3.11
CA HIS A 229 2.38 -4.78 1.70
C HIS A 229 3.22 -3.68 1.03
N CYS A 230 3.81 -3.98 -0.12
CA CYS A 230 4.48 -3.04 -1.00
C CYS A 230 3.44 -2.28 -1.82
N TRP A 231 3.21 -1.01 -1.49
CA TRP A 231 2.13 -0.22 -2.07
C TRP A 231 2.44 0.43 -3.43
N HIS A 232 3.71 0.68 -3.76
CA HIS A 232 4.05 1.15 -5.11
C HIS A 232 3.89 0.01 -6.09
N GLN A 233 3.20 0.26 -7.20
CA GLN A 233 2.86 -0.78 -8.17
C GLN A 233 3.57 -0.55 -9.50
N LYS A 234 3.95 -1.64 -10.16
CA LYS A 234 4.25 -1.64 -11.58
C LYS A 234 2.92 -1.61 -12.33
N VAL A 235 2.78 -0.69 -13.28
CA VAL A 235 1.55 -0.54 -14.08
C VAL A 235 1.84 -0.38 -15.56
N ARG A 236 0.89 -0.77 -16.40
CA ARG A 236 0.87 -0.49 -17.84
C ARG A 236 -0.19 0.56 -18.15
N LEU A 237 0.19 1.55 -18.95
CA LEU A 237 -0.70 2.66 -19.35
C LEU A 237 -1.15 2.51 -20.80
N SER A 238 -2.42 2.80 -21.05
CA SER A 238 -3.01 2.83 -22.40
C SER A 238 -4.24 3.73 -22.46
N LEU A 239 -4.69 4.05 -23.67
CA LEU A 239 -6.02 4.62 -23.88
C LEU A 239 -7.07 3.55 -23.55
N PRO A 240 -8.21 3.91 -22.93
CA PRO A 240 -9.32 2.97 -22.76
C PRO A 240 -9.84 2.48 -24.11
N GLY A 241 -10.33 1.24 -24.13
CA GLY A 241 -11.03 0.68 -25.28
C GLY A 241 -12.38 1.37 -25.54
N PRO A 242 -13.02 1.11 -26.70
CA PRO A 242 -14.24 1.81 -27.13
C PRO A 242 -15.43 1.72 -26.15
N ASN A 243 -15.47 0.66 -25.34
CA ASN A 243 -16.55 0.40 -24.39
C ASN A 243 -16.13 0.59 -22.92
N GLU A 244 -14.87 0.95 -22.65
CA GLU A 244 -14.35 1.18 -21.31
C GLU A 244 -14.60 2.64 -20.91
N LYS A 245 -15.21 2.84 -19.75
CA LYS A 245 -15.69 4.14 -19.27
C LYS A 245 -15.02 4.53 -17.96
N TYR A 246 -15.08 5.82 -17.63
CA TYR A 246 -14.65 6.33 -16.34
C TYR A 246 -15.22 5.51 -15.17
N GLY A 247 -14.36 5.09 -14.25
CA GLY A 247 -14.74 4.30 -13.07
C GLY A 247 -14.92 2.81 -13.31
N ASP A 248 -14.74 2.32 -14.54
CA ASP A 248 -14.69 0.88 -14.80
C ASP A 248 -13.45 0.27 -14.14
N ILE A 249 -13.64 -0.84 -13.44
CA ILE A 249 -12.59 -1.63 -12.81
C ILE A 249 -12.77 -3.10 -13.19
N GLN A 250 -11.67 -3.80 -13.42
CA GLN A 250 -11.62 -5.25 -13.49
C GLN A 250 -10.57 -5.78 -12.51
N VAL A 251 -10.86 -6.91 -11.87
CA VAL A 251 -9.94 -7.60 -10.94
C VAL A 251 -10.00 -9.10 -11.17
N ASP A 252 -8.85 -9.76 -11.11
CA ASP A 252 -8.66 -11.21 -11.14
C ASP A 252 -8.13 -11.68 -9.77
N THR A 253 -9.01 -12.30 -8.98
CA THR A 253 -8.69 -12.79 -7.64
C THR A 253 -7.82 -14.05 -7.68
N ASN A 254 -7.88 -14.83 -8.76
CA ASN A 254 -7.05 -16.02 -8.93
C ASN A 254 -5.60 -15.59 -9.17
N ARG A 255 -5.40 -14.62 -10.08
CA ARG A 255 -4.07 -14.04 -10.32
C ARG A 255 -3.51 -13.35 -9.08
N SER A 256 -4.35 -12.68 -8.29
CA SER A 256 -3.96 -12.12 -7.00
C SER A 256 -3.39 -13.18 -6.05
N PHE A 257 -4.01 -14.35 -5.98
CA PHE A 257 -3.52 -15.45 -5.15
C PHE A 257 -2.26 -16.13 -5.70
N GLU A 258 -2.12 -16.23 -7.02
CA GLU A 258 -0.88 -16.70 -7.65
C GLU A 258 0.30 -15.79 -7.31
N ILE A 259 0.15 -14.49 -7.45
CA ILE A 259 1.20 -13.51 -7.11
C ILE A 259 1.55 -13.58 -5.63
N TYR A 260 0.56 -13.74 -4.75
CA TYR A 260 0.84 -13.99 -3.33
C TYR A 260 1.76 -15.21 -3.13
N LYS A 261 1.52 -16.32 -3.86
CA LYS A 261 2.38 -17.52 -3.78
C LYS A 261 3.78 -17.27 -4.33
N GLU A 262 3.89 -16.57 -5.46
CA GLU A 262 5.18 -16.16 -6.04
C GLU A 262 6.03 -15.36 -5.02
N TRP A 263 5.41 -14.46 -4.27
CA TRP A 263 6.10 -13.70 -3.21
C TRP A 263 6.36 -14.51 -1.95
N LEU A 264 5.47 -15.43 -1.60
CA LEU A 264 5.67 -16.34 -0.46
C LEU A 264 6.93 -17.22 -0.65
N GLU A 265 7.24 -17.61 -1.89
CA GLU A 265 8.45 -18.37 -2.23
C GLU A 265 9.74 -17.60 -1.92
N MET A 266 9.71 -16.26 -1.88
CA MET A 266 10.87 -15.44 -1.54
C MET A 266 11.18 -15.42 -0.04
N THR A 267 10.26 -15.90 0.80
CA THR A 267 10.39 -15.87 2.27
C THR A 267 11.38 -16.93 2.78
N ARG A 268 11.64 -16.95 4.09
CA ARG A 268 12.41 -18.01 4.76
C ARG A 268 11.46 -18.87 5.61
N PRO A 269 11.52 -20.20 5.49
CA PRO A 269 10.60 -21.06 6.22
C PRO A 269 10.86 -20.98 7.72
N GLY A 270 9.77 -20.82 8.47
CA GLY A 270 9.76 -20.94 9.92
C GLY A 270 9.75 -22.40 10.42
N PRO A 271 9.77 -22.61 11.75
CA PRO A 271 9.93 -21.58 12.77
C PRO A 271 11.35 -20.97 12.75
N GLY A 272 11.46 -19.78 13.30
CA GLY A 272 12.74 -19.18 13.66
C GLY A 272 13.32 -19.78 14.95
N PRO A 273 14.42 -19.21 15.45
CA PRO A 273 15.07 -19.63 16.69
C PRO A 273 14.09 -19.77 17.87
N GLY A 274 14.22 -20.87 18.63
CA GLY A 274 13.38 -21.13 19.80
C GLY A 274 11.91 -21.44 19.49
N GLY A 275 11.58 -21.84 18.25
CA GLY A 275 10.20 -22.16 17.87
C GLY A 275 9.32 -20.94 17.58
N LEU A 276 9.93 -19.76 17.40
CA LEU A 276 9.22 -18.49 17.20
C LEU A 276 8.75 -18.30 15.75
N ARG A 277 7.61 -17.64 15.57
CA ARG A 277 7.06 -17.17 14.27
C ARG A 277 7.65 -15.81 13.86
N ARG A 278 8.06 -14.99 14.83
CA ARG A 278 8.71 -13.68 14.66
C ARG A 278 9.57 -13.34 15.90
N PRO A 279 10.62 -12.51 15.80
CA PRO A 279 11.34 -12.01 16.97
C PRO A 279 10.44 -11.25 17.96
N LEU A 280 10.57 -11.54 19.26
CA LEU A 280 9.77 -10.90 20.32
C LEU A 280 10.09 -9.42 20.53
N TRP A 281 11.29 -8.99 20.14
CA TRP A 281 11.80 -7.63 20.30
C TRP A 281 11.53 -6.72 19.09
N MET A 282 11.01 -7.25 17.99
CA MET A 282 10.56 -6.40 16.87
C MET A 282 9.18 -5.84 17.18
N ALA A 283 9.06 -4.51 17.20
CA ALA A 283 7.82 -3.82 17.48
C ALA A 283 6.68 -4.23 16.52
N ARG A 284 5.45 -4.26 17.06
CA ARG A 284 4.24 -4.59 16.33
C ARG A 284 3.07 -3.80 16.91
N THR A 285 2.30 -3.14 16.04
CA THR A 285 1.02 -2.52 16.42
C THR A 285 0.05 -3.61 16.86
N LEU A 286 -0.60 -3.43 18.02
CA LEU A 286 -1.46 -4.45 18.65
C LEU A 286 -0.70 -5.77 18.88
N ARG A 287 0.46 -5.69 19.55
CA ARG A 287 1.30 -6.85 19.91
C ARG A 287 0.47 -7.90 20.70
N PRO A 288 0.33 -9.15 20.22
CA PRO A 288 -0.36 -10.20 20.97
C PRO A 288 0.48 -10.70 22.15
N ALA A 289 -0.11 -11.54 22.99
CA ALA A 289 0.58 -12.23 24.07
C ALA A 289 1.72 -13.13 23.55
N ASP A 290 2.76 -13.34 24.37
CA ASP A 290 4.02 -13.99 23.97
C ASP A 290 3.80 -15.42 23.46
N GLU A 291 2.83 -16.15 24.02
CA GLU A 291 2.48 -17.53 23.64
C GLU A 291 2.03 -17.62 22.18
N SER A 292 1.48 -16.54 21.62
CA SER A 292 1.05 -16.47 20.22
C SER A 292 2.21 -16.40 19.24
N TYR A 293 3.43 -16.13 19.72
CA TYR A 293 4.62 -16.11 18.89
C TYR A 293 5.21 -17.49 18.67
N TYR A 294 4.86 -18.49 19.47
CA TYR A 294 5.42 -19.83 19.33
C TYR A 294 4.60 -20.67 18.33
N VAL A 295 5.28 -21.51 17.57
CA VAL A 295 4.64 -22.59 16.81
C VAL A 295 4.21 -23.64 17.82
N LYS A 296 2.92 -24.00 17.79
CA LYS A 296 2.35 -25.08 18.60
C LYS A 296 2.61 -26.41 17.91
#